data_AF-A0AA45G6G0-F1
#
_entry.id   AF-A0AA45G6G0-F1
#
_cell.length_a   1.000
_cell.length_b   1.000
_cell.length_c   1.000
_cell.angle_alpha   90.00
_cell.angle_beta   90.00
_cell.angle_gamma   90.00
#
_symmetry.space_group_name_H-M   'P 1'
#
loop_
_entity.id
_entity.type
_entity.pdbx_description
1 polymer ?
#
loop_
_entity_poly.entity_id
_entity_poly.type
_entity_poly.pdbx_seq_one_letter_code
_entity_poly.pdbx_strand_id
1 'polypeptide(L)'
;MRIEIKPSARQHGLSDDEIRAVVSDYLLRFSITARRPGAKLCVYVGPAAEAKAPYIEVIADHADHGVVVVFHAILLRTSTVQAANLDQYIDINRIAGRQRR
;
A
#
# COMPACT_ATOMS: atom_id res chain seq x y z
N MET A 1 15.96 -2.84 -7.39
CA MET A 1 14.97 -1.74 -7.24
C MET A 1 15.13 -1.17 -5.85
N ARG A 2 15.34 0.14 -5.69
CA ARG A 2 15.49 0.79 -4.37
C ARG A 2 14.12 1.28 -3.88
N ILE A 3 13.77 0.99 -2.62
CA ILE A 3 12.53 1.48 -2.01
C ILE A 3 12.90 2.59 -1.03
N GLU A 4 12.34 3.79 -1.24
CA GLU A 4 12.49 4.92 -0.33
C GLU A 4 11.17 5.17 0.40
N ILE A 5 11.20 5.09 1.73
CA ILE A 5 10.01 5.28 2.57
C ILE A 5 10.08 6.66 3.22
N LYS A 6 9.17 7.55 2.82
CA LYS A 6 9.06 8.89 3.38
C LYS A 6 8.48 8.83 4.80
N PRO A 7 8.82 9.79 5.68
CA PRO A 7 8.24 9.85 7.03
C PRO A 7 6.70 9.83 7.06
N SER A 8 6.05 10.42 6.06
CA SER A 8 4.58 10.42 5.93
C SER A 8 3.98 9.02 5.81
N ALA A 9 4.70 8.06 5.22
CA ALA A 9 4.23 6.68 5.10
C ALA A 9 4.15 5.95 6.45
N ARG A 10 4.89 6.43 7.46
CA ARG A 10 4.94 5.83 8.81
C ARG A 10 3.85 6.35 9.74
N GLN A 11 3.07 7.35 9.32
CA GLN A 11 2.11 8.07 10.17
C GLN A 11 0.99 7.19 10.73
N HIS A 12 0.80 5.98 10.20
CA HIS A 12 -0.22 5.04 10.64
C HIS A 12 0.38 3.83 11.37
N GLY A 13 1.53 3.99 12.03
CA GLY A 13 2.11 2.96 12.90
C GLY A 13 2.54 1.69 12.16
N LEU A 14 2.85 1.81 10.87
CA LEU A 14 3.42 0.73 10.06
C LEU A 14 4.94 0.85 10.05
N SER A 15 5.60 -0.28 10.25
CA SER A 15 7.06 -0.37 10.19
C SER A 15 7.56 -0.30 8.75
N ASP A 16 8.82 0.10 8.57
CA ASP A 16 9.45 0.09 7.25
C ASP A 16 9.48 -1.32 6.64
N ASP A 17 9.61 -2.36 7.46
CA ASP A 17 9.69 -3.75 7.00
C ASP A 17 8.32 -4.23 6.48
N GLU A 18 7.23 -3.89 7.16
CA GLU A 18 5.88 -4.14 6.65
C GLU A 18 5.63 -3.44 5.32
N ILE A 19 6.04 -2.17 5.21
CA ILE A 19 5.89 -1.40 3.96
C ILE A 19 6.74 -2.02 2.84
N ARG A 20 7.99 -2.41 3.11
CA ARG A 20 8.87 -3.06 2.13
C ARG A 20 8.33 -4.41 1.70
N ALA A 21 7.81 -5.21 2.63
CA ALA A 21 7.19 -6.49 2.34
C ALA A 21 6.02 -6.31 1.37
N VAL A 22 5.13 -5.36 1.62
CA VAL A 22 3.97 -5.11 0.74
C VAL A 22 4.39 -4.64 -0.65
N VAL A 23 5.43 -3.80 -0.76
CA VAL A 23 5.91 -3.33 -2.08
C VAL A 23 6.63 -4.45 -2.85
N SER A 24 7.31 -5.36 -2.15
CA SER A 24 8.10 -6.43 -2.77
C SER A 24 7.26 -7.65 -3.12
N ASP A 25 6.33 -8.02 -2.25
CA ASP A 25 5.51 -9.24 -2.29
C ASP A 25 4.01 -8.89 -2.25
N TYR A 26 3.60 -7.97 -3.12
CA TYR A 26 2.21 -7.52 -3.18
C TYR A 26 1.25 -8.62 -3.63
N LEU A 27 0.03 -8.58 -3.10
CA LEU A 27 -1.09 -9.37 -3.61
C LEU A 27 -1.72 -8.68 -4.82
N LEU A 28 -1.95 -7.37 -4.73
CA LEU A 28 -2.51 -6.56 -5.81
C LEU A 28 -1.66 -5.33 -6.04
N ARG A 29 -1.56 -4.94 -7.31
CA ARG A 29 -0.97 -3.68 -7.73
C ARG A 29 -1.80 -3.08 -8.84
N PHE A 30 -2.14 -1.81 -8.70
CA PHE A 30 -2.84 -1.07 -9.74
C PHE A 30 -2.42 0.40 -9.76
N SER A 31 -2.45 0.98 -10.95
CA SER A 31 -2.12 2.40 -11.14
C SER A 31 -3.31 3.28 -10.77
N ILE A 32 -3.03 4.45 -10.20
CA ILE A 32 -4.05 5.48 -9.94
C ILE A 32 -3.67 6.79 -10.64
N THR A 33 -4.68 7.56 -11.01
CA THR A 33 -4.48 8.87 -11.64
C THR A 33 -3.81 9.83 -10.66
N ALA A 34 -2.61 10.29 -11.03
CA ALA A 34 -1.94 11.32 -10.27
C ALA A 34 -2.61 12.68 -10.48
N ARG A 35 -2.78 13.45 -9.40
CA ARG A 35 -3.22 14.86 -9.49
C ARG A 35 -2.08 15.81 -9.88
N ARG A 36 -0.83 15.35 -9.74
CA ARG A 36 0.38 16.12 -10.03
C ARG A 36 0.97 15.65 -11.37
N PRO A 37 1.31 16.57 -12.29
CA PRO A 37 2.01 16.21 -13.53
C PRO A 37 3.32 15.45 -13.27
N GLY A 38 3.57 14.42 -14.08
CA GLY A 38 4.79 13.62 -14.04
C GLY A 38 4.84 12.50 -12.99
N ALA A 39 3.92 12.50 -12.01
CA ALA A 39 3.86 11.43 -11.02
C ALA A 39 3.24 10.16 -11.62
N LYS A 40 3.82 9.00 -11.27
CA LYS A 40 3.38 7.67 -11.72
C LYS A 40 2.98 6.86 -10.49
N LEU A 41 1.75 7.04 -10.04
CA LEU A 41 1.28 6.49 -8.78
C LEU A 41 0.78 5.05 -8.93
N CYS A 42 1.25 4.18 -8.05
CA CYS A 42 0.77 2.81 -7.90
C CYS A 42 0.30 2.59 -6.46
N VAL A 43 -0.83 1.89 -6.33
CA VAL A 43 -1.29 1.30 -5.08
C VAL A 43 -0.84 -0.15 -5.05
N TYR A 44 -0.29 -0.55 -3.91
CA TYR A 44 0.06 -1.92 -3.56
C TYR A 44 -0.84 -2.35 -2.41
N VAL A 45 -1.39 -3.56 -2.51
CA VAL A 45 -2.14 -4.19 -1.43
C VAL A 45 -1.49 -5.54 -1.16
N GLY A 46 -1.21 -5.81 0.11
CA GLY A 46 -0.59 -7.07 0.52
C GLY A 46 -0.74 -7.28 2.02
N PRO A 47 -0.51 -8.50 2.50
CA PRO A 47 -0.50 -8.75 3.94
C PRO A 47 0.69 -8.04 4.59
N ALA A 48 0.58 -7.70 5.88
CA ALA A 48 1.80 -7.51 6.67
C ALA A 48 2.64 -8.81 6.64
N ALA A 49 3.91 -8.76 7.05
CA ALA A 49 4.88 -9.86 6.90
C ALA A 49 4.40 -11.27 7.30
N GLU A 50 3.32 -11.40 8.09
CA GLU A 50 2.65 -12.65 8.42
C GLU A 50 1.46 -12.97 7.51
N ALA A 51 1.36 -14.24 7.08
CA ALA A 51 0.33 -14.72 6.14
C ALA A 51 -1.13 -14.53 6.58
N LYS A 52 -1.41 -14.32 7.87
CA LYS A 52 -2.77 -14.05 8.42
C LYS A 52 -2.97 -12.60 8.88
N ALA A 53 -1.96 -11.75 8.75
CA ALA A 53 -2.08 -10.36 9.17
C ALA A 53 -3.09 -9.60 8.31
N PRO A 54 -3.63 -8.48 8.83
CA PRO A 54 -4.47 -7.62 8.03
C PRO A 54 -3.76 -7.10 6.79
N TYR A 55 -4.53 -6.77 5.76
CA TYR A 55 -3.98 -6.15 4.57
C TYR A 55 -3.54 -4.71 4.82
N ILE A 56 -2.47 -4.33 4.14
CA ILE A 56 -1.90 -3.00 4.11
C ILE A 56 -2.06 -2.46 2.69
N GLU A 57 -2.47 -1.21 2.58
CA GLU A 57 -2.45 -0.39 1.39
C GLU A 57 -1.20 0.50 1.42
N VAL A 58 -0.39 0.46 0.37
CA VAL A 58 0.80 1.31 0.20
C VAL A 58 0.67 2.06 -1.12
N ILE A 59 0.89 3.38 -1.09
CA ILE A 59 0.93 4.20 -2.31
C ILE A 59 2.36 4.68 -2.54
N ALA A 60 2.85 4.43 -3.75
CA ALA A 60 4.18 4.82 -4.17
C ALA A 60 4.19 5.54 -5.52
N ASP A 61 5.18 6.42 -5.69
CA ASP A 61 5.50 7.07 -6.96
C ASP A 61 6.65 6.33 -7.66
N HIS A 62 6.47 6.08 -8.95
CA HIS A 62 7.42 5.43 -9.86
C HIS A 62 7.94 6.38 -10.94
N ALA A 63 7.81 7.70 -10.75
CA ALA A 63 8.31 8.69 -11.70
C ALA A 63 9.83 8.56 -11.93
N ASP A 64 10.59 8.21 -10.89
CA ASP A 64 12.04 7.99 -10.95
C ASP A 64 12.38 6.54 -11.34
N HIS A 65 13.25 6.39 -12.35
CA HIS A 65 13.62 5.08 -12.87
C HIS A 65 14.54 4.36 -11.87
N GLY A 66 14.00 3.31 -11.22
CA GLY A 66 14.75 2.45 -10.31
C GLY A 66 14.56 2.77 -8.83
N VAL A 67 13.82 3.83 -8.50
CA VAL A 67 13.42 4.19 -7.13
C VAL A 67 11.90 4.16 -7.00
N VAL A 68 11.41 3.43 -5.99
CA VAL A 68 10.00 3.42 -5.59
C VAL A 68 9.86 4.29 -4.37
N VAL A 69 9.23 5.46 -4.53
CA VAL A 69 9.07 6.43 -3.43
C VAL A 69 7.72 6.21 -2.76
N VAL A 70 7.74 5.55 -1.59
CA VAL A 70 6.56 5.33 -0.77
C VAL A 70 6.29 6.56 0.10
N PHE A 71 5.11 7.13 -0.02
CA PHE A 71 4.72 8.32 0.74
C PHE A 71 3.43 8.15 1.55
N HIS A 72 2.69 7.05 1.34
CA HIS A 72 1.51 6.70 2.12
C HIS A 72 1.48 5.19 2.36
N ALA A 73 1.19 4.78 3.59
CA ALA A 73 0.90 3.40 3.93
C ALA A 73 -0.12 3.37 5.06
N ILE A 74 -1.09 2.46 4.97
CA ILE A 74 -2.18 2.35 5.93
C ILE A 74 -2.72 0.91 5.96
N LEU A 75 -3.36 0.50 7.05
CA LEU A 75 -4.15 -0.73 6.99
C LEU A 75 -5.28 -0.54 5.99
N LEU A 76 -5.46 -1.51 5.08
CA LEU A 76 -6.46 -1.46 4.02
C LEU A 76 -7.83 -1.18 4.62
N ARG A 77 -8.59 -0.28 4.00
CA ARG A 77 -9.93 0.11 4.44
C ARG A 77 -10.99 -0.51 3.54
N THR A 78 -12.14 -0.85 4.12
CA THR A 78 -13.32 -1.32 3.38
C THR A 78 -13.74 -0.33 2.29
N SER A 79 -13.62 0.98 2.55
CA SER A 79 -13.92 2.01 1.56
C SER A 79 -13.04 1.94 0.32
N THR A 80 -11.74 1.63 0.48
CA THR A 80 -10.83 1.45 -0.66
C THR A 80 -11.24 0.22 -1.47
N VAL A 81 -11.53 -0.88 -0.78
CA VAL A 81 -11.95 -2.14 -1.40
C VAL A 81 -13.20 -1.95 -2.25
N GLN A 82 -14.20 -1.24 -1.72
CA GLN A 82 -15.43 -0.93 -2.43
C GLN A 82 -15.19 0.02 -3.61
N ALA A 83 -14.46 1.12 -3.40
CA ALA A 83 -14.22 2.11 -4.44
C ALA A 83 -13.45 1.54 -5.64
N ALA A 84 -12.56 0.56 -5.39
CA ALA A 84 -11.76 -0.09 -6.41
C ALA A 84 -12.27 -1.50 -6.82
N ASN A 85 -13.45 -1.93 -6.33
CA ASN A 85 -14.04 -3.26 -6.59
C ASN A 85 -13.03 -4.41 -6.37
N LEU A 86 -12.31 -4.37 -5.26
CA LEU A 86 -11.26 -5.33 -4.91
C LEU A 86 -11.77 -6.57 -4.18
N ASP A 87 -13.05 -6.60 -3.82
CA ASP A 87 -13.72 -7.63 -3.04
C ASP A 87 -13.62 -9.02 -3.67
N GLN A 88 -13.58 -9.10 -5.00
CA GLN A 88 -13.38 -10.35 -5.74
C GLN A 88 -11.92 -10.85 -5.76
N TYR A 89 -10.95 -10.05 -5.31
CA TYR A 89 -9.52 -10.33 -5.42
C TYR A 89 -8.80 -10.51 -4.08
N ILE A 90 -9.47 -10.24 -2.95
CA ILE A 90 -8.89 -10.33 -1.61
C ILE A 90 -9.87 -11.00 -0.64
N ASP A 91 -9.34 -11.54 0.46
CA ASP A 91 -10.18 -11.99 1.56
C ASP A 91 -10.61 -10.81 2.44
N ILE A 92 -11.88 -10.41 2.32
CA ILE A 92 -12.45 -9.28 3.07
C ILE A 92 -12.36 -9.43 4.60
N ASN A 93 -12.23 -10.66 5.12
CA ASN A 93 -12.09 -10.91 6.56
C ASN A 93 -10.72 -10.44 7.10
N ARG A 94 -9.78 -10.11 6.21
CA ARG A 94 -8.44 -9.61 6.55
C ARG A 94 -8.35 -8.09 6.49
N ILE A 95 -9.46 -7.39 6.33
CA ILE A 95 -9.51 -5.94 6.46
C ILE A 95 -9.56 -5.59 7.94
N ALA A 96 -8.64 -4.74 8.41
CA ALA A 96 -8.62 -4.35 9.82
C ALA A 96 -9.82 -3.47 10.17
N GLY A 97 -10.51 -3.78 11.26
CA GLY A 97 -11.63 -2.95 11.76
C GLY A 97 -11.18 -1.59 12.34
N ARG A 98 -9.90 -1.41 12.65
CA ARG A 98 -9.33 -0.16 13.18
C ARG A 98 -7.93 0.10 12.65
N GLN A 99 -7.60 1.37 12.48
CA GLN A 99 -6.26 1.82 12.13
C GLN A 99 -5.30 1.73 13.32
N ARG A 100 -4.02 1.45 13.02
CA ARG A 100 -2.93 1.57 13.99
C ARG A 100 -2.68 3.07 14.26
N ARG A 101 -2.19 3.35 15.47
CA ARG A 101 -1.84 4.70 15.93
C ARG A 101 -0.34 4.86 15.95
#